data_AF-A0A183CUY0-F1
#
_entry.id   AF-A0A183CUY0-F1
#
_cell.length_a   1.000
_cell.length_b   1.000
_cell.length_c   1.000
_cell.angle_alpha   90.00
_cell.angle_beta   90.00
_cell.angle_gamma   90.00
#
_symmetry.space_group_name_H-M   'P 1'
#
loop_
_entity.id
_entity.type
_entity.pdbx_description
1 polymer ?
#
loop_
_entity_poly.entity_id
_entity_poly.type
_entity_poly.pdbx_seq_one_letter_code
_entity_poly.pdbx_strand_id
1 'polypeptide(L)'
;MLASQLFHSINDIRSLVNMHVNAEHWNDAFAIASRYPKYTEEVYLPYARWLAESDRFDEAQKAYHLAGHDVEALWVLEQLTENAIRENRFLDAGYYHWMLSIQYLERSSTNPQFLEKFSECSKKADCYYAFDVIHKYLAEPFTSSPAEALVNIARYLAFQEEIYKISRVSILYTLLKQGQTLGAYKLARYSLEQLSHLNVPLRFEKLIESAALMIRSKPFTDADDLLPMCYRCGMSNPLVGGNECIHCKTPFILSFMNLKTGKIVANRETLLNLDRRQVIVAEWPPPLFTRFYYNIIPEISISQCSSCHHMFHADDFEMACLKTGACPFCHVVQQKRTDFDINDEGDLE
;
A
#
# COMPACT_ATOMS: atom_id res chain seq x y z
N MET A 1 -11.57 -49.83 -0.99
CA MET A 1 -10.49 -50.70 -0.44
C MET A 1 -10.17 -51.90 -1.32
N LEU A 2 -11.14 -52.68 -1.82
CA LEU A 2 -10.86 -53.84 -2.70
C LEU A 2 -10.12 -53.46 -4.00
N ALA A 3 -10.53 -52.39 -4.67
CA ALA A 3 -9.89 -51.93 -5.91
C ALA A 3 -8.42 -51.47 -5.70
N SER A 4 -8.12 -50.79 -4.60
CA SER A 4 -6.76 -50.34 -4.25
C SER A 4 -5.79 -51.52 -4.03
N GLN A 5 -6.28 -52.60 -3.38
CA GLN A 5 -5.51 -53.83 -3.16
C GLN A 5 -5.30 -54.61 -4.46
N LEU A 6 -6.29 -54.63 -5.36
CA LEU A 6 -6.16 -55.25 -6.68
C LEU A 6 -5.13 -54.52 -7.54
N PHE A 7 -5.17 -53.19 -7.62
CA PHE A 7 -4.18 -52.42 -8.39
C PHE A 7 -2.77 -52.50 -7.81
N HIS A 8 -2.63 -52.58 -6.49
CA HIS A 8 -1.35 -52.92 -5.85
C HIS A 8 -0.85 -54.31 -6.25
N SER A 9 -1.73 -55.31 -6.30
CA SER A 9 -1.35 -56.68 -6.67
C SER A 9 -0.94 -56.82 -8.15
N ILE A 10 -1.47 -55.95 -9.02
CA ILE A 10 -1.19 -55.91 -10.46
C ILE A 10 -0.03 -54.94 -10.78
N ASN A 11 0.49 -54.21 -9.77
CA ASN A 11 1.52 -53.17 -9.91
C ASN A 11 1.15 -52.04 -10.90
N ASP A 12 -0.14 -51.78 -11.08
CA ASP A 12 -0.64 -50.68 -11.91
C ASP A 12 -0.84 -49.41 -11.06
N ILE A 13 0.27 -48.71 -10.84
CA ILE A 13 0.32 -47.51 -10.01
C ILE A 13 -0.47 -46.36 -10.65
N ARG A 14 -0.57 -46.31 -11.98
CA ARG A 14 -1.29 -45.25 -12.70
C ARG A 14 -2.80 -45.34 -12.47
N SER A 15 -3.36 -46.53 -12.62
CA SER A 15 -4.79 -46.76 -12.36
C SER A 15 -5.14 -46.57 -10.88
N LEU A 16 -4.20 -46.91 -9.98
CA LEU A 16 -4.35 -46.65 -8.56
C LEU A 16 -4.43 -45.14 -8.25
N VAL A 17 -3.52 -44.33 -8.82
CA VAL A 17 -3.54 -42.87 -8.68
C VAL A 17 -4.86 -42.29 -9.18
N ASN A 18 -5.27 -42.64 -10.41
CA ASN A 18 -6.52 -42.16 -10.98
C ASN A 18 -7.74 -42.54 -10.13
N MET A 19 -7.76 -43.73 -9.52
CA MET A 19 -8.82 -44.14 -8.61
C MET A 19 -8.87 -43.24 -7.35
N HIS A 20 -7.73 -42.93 -6.73
CA HIS A 20 -7.68 -42.06 -5.55
C HIS A 20 -8.03 -40.60 -5.88
N VAL A 21 -7.57 -40.10 -7.03
CA VAL A 21 -7.89 -38.74 -7.52
C VAL A 21 -9.38 -38.60 -7.82
N ASN A 22 -9.98 -39.55 -8.56
CA ASN A 22 -11.42 -39.53 -8.87
C ASN A 22 -12.31 -39.68 -7.62
N ALA A 23 -11.77 -40.26 -6.55
CA ALA A 23 -12.45 -40.39 -5.26
C ALA A 23 -12.15 -39.23 -4.30
N GLU A 24 -11.40 -38.20 -4.73
CA GLU A 24 -10.97 -37.05 -3.93
C GLU A 24 -10.20 -37.43 -2.64
N HIS A 25 -9.56 -38.60 -2.63
CA HIS A 25 -8.74 -39.07 -1.52
C HIS A 25 -7.30 -38.55 -1.64
N TRP A 26 -7.15 -37.24 -1.46
CA TRP A 26 -5.89 -36.52 -1.71
C TRP A 26 -4.72 -36.99 -0.84
N ASN A 27 -4.95 -37.30 0.44
CA ASN A 27 -3.89 -37.75 1.36
C ASN A 27 -3.20 -39.03 0.88
N ASP A 28 -3.99 -40.00 0.42
CA ASP A 28 -3.47 -41.26 -0.13
C ASP A 28 -2.78 -41.02 -1.48
N ALA A 29 -3.32 -40.14 -2.31
CA ALA A 29 -2.72 -39.76 -3.59
C ALA A 29 -1.35 -39.07 -3.41
N PHE A 30 -1.20 -38.18 -2.40
CA PHE A 30 0.08 -37.54 -2.07
C PHE A 30 1.10 -38.54 -1.50
N ALA A 31 0.64 -39.53 -0.73
CA ALA A 31 1.52 -40.61 -0.27
C ALA A 31 2.07 -41.45 -1.44
N ILE A 32 1.31 -41.60 -2.53
CA ILE A 32 1.78 -42.27 -3.74
C ILE A 32 2.73 -41.36 -4.53
N ALA A 33 2.40 -40.07 -4.69
CA ALA A 33 3.24 -39.10 -5.40
C ALA A 33 4.63 -38.93 -4.75
N SER A 34 4.68 -38.90 -3.42
CA SER A 34 5.95 -38.82 -2.66
C SER A 34 6.82 -40.08 -2.82
N ARG A 35 6.22 -41.26 -2.99
CA ARG A 35 6.94 -42.51 -3.25
C ARG A 35 7.37 -42.67 -4.71
N TYR A 36 6.57 -42.14 -5.63
CA TYR A 36 6.79 -42.24 -7.07
C TYR A 36 6.69 -40.86 -7.73
N PRO A 37 7.80 -40.09 -7.77
CA PRO A 37 7.80 -38.71 -8.29
C PRO A 37 7.32 -38.58 -9.75
N LYS A 38 7.36 -39.67 -10.52
CA LYS A 38 6.85 -39.72 -11.91
C LYS A 38 5.36 -39.41 -12.02
N TYR A 39 4.57 -39.64 -10.97
CA TYR A 39 3.12 -39.40 -10.96
C TYR A 39 2.72 -38.09 -10.26
N THR A 40 3.68 -37.24 -9.92
CA THR A 40 3.43 -35.94 -9.26
C THR A 40 2.46 -35.09 -10.07
N GLU A 41 2.69 -34.97 -11.38
CA GLU A 41 1.79 -34.23 -12.28
C GLU A 41 0.36 -34.79 -12.27
N GLU A 42 0.20 -36.12 -12.37
CA GLU A 42 -1.11 -36.79 -12.42
C GLU A 42 -1.92 -36.64 -11.12
N VAL A 43 -1.27 -36.36 -10.00
CA VAL A 43 -1.92 -36.12 -8.69
C VAL A 43 -2.17 -34.62 -8.48
N TYR A 44 -1.14 -33.79 -8.63
CA TYR A 44 -1.19 -32.39 -8.26
C TYR A 44 -1.99 -31.53 -9.24
N LEU A 45 -2.04 -31.88 -10.53
CA LEU A 45 -2.81 -31.10 -11.51
C LEU A 45 -4.34 -31.21 -11.27
N PRO A 46 -4.94 -32.41 -11.10
CA PRO A 46 -6.34 -32.53 -10.70
C PRO A 46 -6.62 -31.91 -9.32
N TYR A 47 -5.69 -32.03 -8.38
CA TYR A 47 -5.81 -31.42 -7.06
C TYR A 47 -5.85 -29.88 -7.14
N ALA A 48 -5.00 -29.29 -7.97
CA ALA A 48 -4.96 -27.84 -8.18
C ALA A 48 -6.28 -27.31 -8.76
N ARG A 49 -6.87 -28.05 -9.71
CA ARG A 49 -8.19 -27.72 -10.29
C ARG A 49 -9.31 -27.82 -9.26
N TRP A 50 -9.34 -28.89 -8.47
CA TRP A 50 -10.30 -29.05 -7.38
C TRP A 50 -10.19 -27.94 -6.32
N LEU A 51 -8.95 -27.54 -5.96
CA LEU A 51 -8.71 -26.41 -5.06
C LEU A 51 -9.18 -25.09 -5.65
N ALA A 52 -8.98 -24.86 -6.95
CA ALA A 52 -9.46 -23.67 -7.65
C ALA A 52 -11.00 -23.63 -7.71
N GLU A 53 -11.66 -24.77 -7.92
CA GLU A 53 -13.12 -24.89 -7.85
C GLU A 53 -13.67 -24.65 -6.43
N SER A 54 -12.86 -24.90 -5.41
CA SER A 54 -13.21 -24.73 -3.99
C SER A 54 -12.84 -23.36 -3.41
N ASP A 55 -12.52 -22.37 -4.24
CA ASP A 55 -12.05 -21.02 -3.85
C ASP A 55 -10.76 -20.98 -3.00
N ARG A 56 -9.96 -22.06 -2.97
CA ARG A 56 -8.69 -22.15 -2.21
C ARG A 56 -7.49 -21.82 -3.09
N PHE A 57 -7.46 -20.60 -3.60
CA PHE A 57 -6.55 -20.21 -4.69
C PHE A 57 -5.07 -20.21 -4.33
N ASP A 58 -4.69 -19.80 -3.11
CA ASP A 58 -3.29 -19.80 -2.68
C ASP A 58 -2.68 -21.20 -2.65
N GLU A 59 -3.51 -22.19 -2.34
CA GLU A 59 -3.12 -23.60 -2.35
C GLU A 59 -3.14 -24.15 -3.78
N ALA A 60 -4.13 -23.74 -4.58
CA ALA A 60 -4.22 -24.13 -5.98
C ALA A 60 -2.96 -23.70 -6.76
N GLN A 61 -2.50 -22.47 -6.57
CA GLN A 61 -1.27 -21.96 -7.21
C GLN A 61 -0.04 -22.79 -6.82
N LYS A 62 0.12 -23.12 -5.53
CA LYS A 62 1.21 -24.00 -5.06
C LYS A 62 1.11 -25.39 -5.69
N ALA A 63 -0.10 -25.94 -5.80
CA ALA A 63 -0.33 -27.24 -6.41
C ALA A 63 -0.01 -27.24 -7.92
N TYR A 64 -0.37 -26.19 -8.66
CA TYR A 64 0.01 -26.04 -10.07
C TYR A 64 1.53 -25.95 -10.25
N HIS A 65 2.22 -25.21 -9.38
CA HIS A 65 3.66 -25.10 -9.41
C HIS A 65 4.34 -26.46 -9.15
N LEU A 66 3.85 -27.22 -8.15
CA LEU A 66 4.31 -28.58 -7.88
C LEU A 66 4.07 -29.55 -9.04
N ALA A 67 3.00 -29.31 -9.83
CA ALA A 67 2.71 -30.08 -11.04
C ALA A 67 3.55 -29.62 -12.26
N GLY A 68 4.31 -28.52 -12.18
CA GLY A 68 5.06 -27.96 -13.29
C GLY A 68 4.22 -27.19 -14.31
N HIS A 69 2.97 -26.85 -13.98
CA HIS A 69 1.98 -26.22 -14.87
C HIS A 69 1.80 -24.72 -14.60
N ASP A 70 2.91 -23.98 -14.53
CA ASP A 70 2.91 -22.54 -14.18
C ASP A 70 2.16 -21.63 -15.18
N VAL A 71 2.06 -22.06 -16.44
CA VAL A 71 1.33 -21.32 -17.48
C VAL A 71 -0.18 -21.47 -17.30
N GLU A 72 -0.65 -22.69 -16.97
CA GLU A 72 -2.07 -22.93 -16.66
C GLU A 72 -2.46 -22.18 -15.38
N ALA A 73 -1.59 -22.18 -14.36
CA ALA A 73 -1.80 -21.44 -13.12
C ALA A 73 -2.02 -19.94 -13.35
N LEU A 74 -1.21 -19.34 -14.23
CA LEU A 74 -1.31 -17.94 -14.60
C LEU A 74 -2.62 -17.66 -15.35
N TRP A 75 -2.97 -18.51 -16.32
CA TRP A 75 -4.22 -18.37 -17.09
C TRP A 75 -5.45 -18.46 -16.19
N VAL A 76 -5.49 -19.42 -15.26
CA VAL A 76 -6.58 -19.53 -14.28
C VAL A 76 -6.69 -18.25 -13.44
N LEU A 77 -5.55 -17.72 -12.97
CA LEU A 77 -5.53 -16.49 -12.18
C LEU A 77 -6.02 -15.26 -12.98
N GLU A 78 -5.67 -15.16 -14.26
CA GLU A 78 -6.20 -14.12 -15.17
C GLU A 78 -7.72 -14.24 -15.32
N GLN A 79 -8.25 -15.45 -15.51
CA GLN A 79 -9.70 -15.67 -15.61
C GLN A 79 -10.45 -15.32 -14.31
N LEU A 80 -9.89 -15.70 -13.16
CA LEU A 80 -10.46 -15.35 -11.85
C LEU A 80 -10.49 -13.84 -11.64
N THR A 81 -9.43 -13.15 -12.06
CA THR A 81 -9.34 -11.69 -12.00
C THR A 81 -10.45 -11.04 -12.84
N GLU A 82 -10.62 -11.50 -14.09
CA GLU A 82 -11.69 -10.98 -14.94
C GLU A 82 -13.09 -11.24 -14.38
N ASN A 83 -13.32 -12.44 -13.82
CA ASN A 83 -14.60 -12.81 -13.21
C ASN A 83 -14.90 -11.95 -11.98
N ALA A 84 -13.94 -11.76 -11.08
CA ALA A 84 -14.09 -10.90 -9.90
C ALA A 84 -14.46 -9.46 -10.31
N ILE A 85 -13.84 -8.92 -11.36
CA ILE A 85 -14.15 -7.59 -11.89
C ILE A 85 -15.57 -7.53 -12.48
N ARG A 86 -15.99 -8.55 -13.23
CA ARG A 86 -17.36 -8.63 -13.81
C ARG A 86 -18.43 -8.68 -12.72
N GLU A 87 -18.19 -9.46 -11.67
CA GLU A 87 -19.06 -9.65 -10.50
C GLU A 87 -19.03 -8.48 -9.51
N ASN A 88 -18.16 -7.48 -9.72
CA ASN A 88 -17.93 -6.35 -8.81
C ASN A 88 -17.38 -6.76 -7.43
N ARG A 89 -16.66 -7.89 -7.35
CA ARG A 89 -15.89 -8.32 -6.17
C ARG A 89 -14.54 -7.63 -6.17
N PHE A 90 -14.52 -6.34 -5.85
CA PHE A 90 -13.34 -5.49 -6.01
C PHE A 90 -12.19 -5.83 -5.06
N LEU A 91 -12.48 -6.28 -3.84
CA LEU A 91 -11.45 -6.75 -2.92
C LEU A 91 -10.65 -7.93 -3.52
N ASP A 92 -11.37 -8.91 -4.05
CA ASP A 92 -10.78 -10.10 -4.67
C ASP A 92 -10.05 -9.73 -5.97
N ALA A 93 -10.63 -8.85 -6.79
CA ALA A 93 -9.97 -8.32 -7.99
C ALA A 93 -8.65 -7.61 -7.64
N GLY A 94 -8.62 -6.85 -6.54
CA GLY A 94 -7.39 -6.24 -6.02
C GLY A 94 -6.34 -7.27 -5.62
N TYR A 95 -6.77 -8.29 -4.87
CA TYR A 95 -5.89 -9.39 -4.44
C TYR A 95 -5.32 -10.18 -5.62
N TYR A 96 -6.15 -10.58 -6.58
CA TYR A 96 -5.70 -11.35 -7.75
C TYR A 96 -4.77 -10.53 -8.65
N HIS A 97 -5.03 -9.23 -8.83
CA HIS A 97 -4.09 -8.36 -9.55
C HIS A 97 -2.74 -8.22 -8.83
N TRP A 98 -2.72 -8.21 -7.50
CA TRP A 98 -1.48 -8.25 -6.74
C TRP A 98 -0.74 -9.58 -6.96
N MET A 99 -1.43 -10.72 -6.90
CA MET A 99 -0.82 -12.02 -7.19
C MET A 99 -0.25 -12.07 -8.62
N LEU A 100 -0.99 -11.59 -9.61
CA LEU A 100 -0.52 -11.47 -11.00
C LEU A 100 0.74 -10.60 -11.10
N SER A 101 0.79 -9.50 -10.35
CA SER A 101 1.97 -8.63 -10.34
C SER A 101 3.20 -9.40 -9.83
N ILE A 102 3.10 -10.10 -8.71
CA ILE A 102 4.21 -10.92 -8.18
C ILE A 102 4.65 -11.98 -9.21
N GLN A 103 3.69 -12.64 -9.87
CA GLN A 103 3.98 -13.63 -10.91
C GLN A 103 4.71 -13.04 -12.14
N TYR A 104 4.35 -11.82 -12.55
CA TYR A 104 5.09 -11.12 -13.61
C TYR A 104 6.46 -10.63 -13.14
N LEU A 105 6.59 -10.23 -11.88
CA LEU A 105 7.88 -9.84 -11.29
C LEU A 105 8.86 -11.01 -11.28
N GLU A 106 8.43 -12.20 -10.85
CA GLU A 106 9.27 -13.40 -10.87
C GLU A 106 9.77 -13.72 -12.30
N ARG A 107 8.86 -13.65 -13.28
CA ARG A 107 9.16 -13.89 -14.71
C ARG A 107 9.99 -12.78 -15.36
N SER A 108 10.03 -11.59 -14.76
CA SER A 108 10.82 -10.45 -15.27
C SER A 108 12.33 -10.74 -15.27
N SER A 109 12.78 -11.65 -14.40
CA SER A 109 14.16 -12.17 -14.38
C SER A 109 14.59 -12.75 -15.73
N THR A 110 13.65 -13.34 -16.46
CA THR A 110 13.89 -13.97 -17.77
C THR A 110 13.58 -13.02 -18.93
N ASN A 111 12.54 -12.18 -18.81
CA ASN A 111 12.16 -11.20 -19.84
C ASN A 111 11.76 -9.85 -19.22
N PRO A 112 12.51 -8.77 -19.46
CA PRO A 112 12.25 -7.46 -18.87
C PRO A 112 10.92 -6.82 -19.29
N GLN A 113 10.28 -7.28 -20.37
CA GLN A 113 8.96 -6.80 -20.79
C GLN A 113 7.86 -7.05 -19.72
N PHE A 114 8.05 -8.02 -18.83
CA PHE A 114 7.11 -8.28 -17.75
C PHE A 114 7.11 -7.18 -16.66
N LEU A 115 8.11 -6.29 -16.61
CA LEU A 115 8.13 -5.17 -15.67
C LEU A 115 7.01 -4.17 -15.91
N GLU A 116 6.65 -3.94 -17.18
CA GLU A 116 5.52 -3.08 -17.53
C GLU A 116 4.20 -3.68 -17.04
N LYS A 117 3.99 -4.98 -17.31
CA LYS A 117 2.82 -5.72 -16.81
C LYS A 117 2.74 -5.77 -15.29
N PHE A 118 3.89 -5.91 -14.61
CA PHE A 118 3.97 -5.82 -13.15
C PHE A 118 3.45 -4.47 -12.66
N SER A 119 3.97 -3.37 -13.22
CA SER A 119 3.58 -2.00 -12.86
C SER A 119 2.08 -1.77 -13.06
N GLU A 120 1.54 -2.19 -14.21
CA GLU A 120 0.11 -2.10 -14.49
C GLU A 120 -0.75 -2.89 -13.49
N CYS A 121 -0.38 -4.15 -13.21
CA CYS A 121 -1.13 -5.00 -12.29
C CYS A 121 -1.05 -4.49 -10.86
N SER A 122 0.12 -3.99 -10.43
CA SER A 122 0.29 -3.36 -9.12
C SER A 122 -0.62 -2.14 -8.96
N LYS A 123 -0.70 -1.26 -9.96
CA LYS A 123 -1.60 -0.10 -9.92
C LYS A 123 -3.07 -0.51 -9.86
N LYS A 124 -3.47 -1.50 -10.68
CA LYS A 124 -4.84 -2.04 -10.68
C LYS A 124 -5.20 -2.66 -9.33
N ALA A 125 -4.28 -3.39 -8.71
CA ALA A 125 -4.47 -3.99 -7.39
C ALA A 125 -4.84 -2.93 -6.35
N ASP A 126 -4.02 -1.88 -6.25
CA ASP A 126 -4.22 -0.77 -5.31
C ASP A 126 -5.56 -0.07 -5.54
N CYS A 127 -5.91 0.17 -6.81
CA CYS A 127 -7.13 0.88 -7.17
C CYS A 127 -8.40 0.06 -6.90
N TYR A 128 -8.43 -1.24 -7.20
CA TYR A 128 -9.58 -2.08 -6.89
C TYR A 128 -9.75 -2.27 -5.39
N TYR A 129 -8.65 -2.47 -4.66
CA TYR A 129 -8.67 -2.53 -3.20
C TYR A 129 -9.25 -1.24 -2.58
N ALA A 130 -8.78 -0.07 -3.04
CA ALA A 130 -9.30 1.21 -2.58
C ALA A 130 -10.78 1.42 -2.99
N PHE A 131 -11.16 1.01 -4.20
CA PHE A 131 -12.51 1.20 -4.70
C PHE A 131 -13.54 0.29 -4.00
N ASP A 132 -13.15 -0.89 -3.52
CA ASP A 132 -14.02 -1.77 -2.74
C ASP A 132 -14.66 -1.04 -1.54
N VAL A 133 -13.87 -0.23 -0.83
CA VAL A 133 -14.35 0.57 0.31
C VAL A 133 -15.42 1.58 -0.13
N ILE A 134 -15.20 2.28 -1.25
CA ILE A 134 -16.19 3.24 -1.80
C ILE A 134 -17.44 2.51 -2.29
N HIS A 135 -17.26 1.36 -2.95
CA HIS A 135 -18.36 0.56 -3.47
C HIS A 135 -19.28 0.10 -2.33
N LYS A 136 -18.70 -0.47 -1.27
CA LYS A 136 -19.43 -0.87 -0.05
C LYS A 136 -20.12 0.32 0.61
N TYR A 137 -19.42 1.45 0.78
CA TYR A 137 -20.01 2.67 1.35
C TYR A 137 -21.27 3.16 0.61
N LEU A 138 -21.33 3.00 -0.72
CA LEU A 138 -22.49 3.43 -1.52
C LEU A 138 -23.56 2.36 -1.68
N ALA A 139 -23.21 1.08 -1.56
CA ALA A 139 -24.13 -0.05 -1.70
C ALA A 139 -24.79 -0.42 -0.37
N GLU A 140 -24.07 -0.30 0.74
CA GLU A 140 -24.50 -0.72 2.07
C GLU A 140 -25.12 0.45 2.86
N PRO A 141 -26.16 0.20 3.67
CA PRO A 141 -26.85 1.25 4.43
C PRO A 141 -26.04 1.80 5.60
N PHE A 142 -25.03 1.06 6.09
CA PHE A 142 -24.16 1.45 7.20
C PHE A 142 -22.70 1.34 6.78
N THR A 143 -21.90 2.36 7.11
CA THR A 143 -20.47 2.38 6.81
C THR A 143 -19.65 1.97 8.03
N SER A 144 -18.68 1.08 7.81
CA SER A 144 -17.61 0.79 8.78
C SER A 144 -16.47 1.82 8.72
N SER A 145 -16.38 2.60 7.64
CA SER A 145 -15.27 3.51 7.38
C SER A 145 -15.59 4.96 7.81
N PRO A 146 -14.64 5.66 8.47
CA PRO A 146 -14.81 7.05 8.84
C PRO A 146 -14.79 7.98 7.62
N ALA A 147 -15.48 9.12 7.71
CA ALA A 147 -15.60 10.10 6.62
C ALA A 147 -14.25 10.57 6.06
N GLU A 148 -13.25 10.79 6.92
CA GLU A 148 -11.90 11.17 6.50
C GLU A 148 -11.22 10.09 5.65
N ALA A 149 -11.40 8.81 6.01
CA ALA A 149 -10.84 7.72 5.21
C ALA A 149 -11.50 7.69 3.84
N LEU A 150 -12.83 7.85 3.76
CA LEU A 150 -13.54 7.92 2.49
C LEU A 150 -13.06 9.07 1.60
N VAL A 151 -12.81 10.25 2.15
CA VAL A 151 -12.25 11.38 1.39
C VAL A 151 -10.84 11.06 0.89
N ASN A 152 -9.97 10.50 1.73
CA ASN A 152 -8.61 10.17 1.34
C ASN A 152 -8.55 9.08 0.26
N ILE A 153 -9.36 8.03 0.41
CA ILE A 153 -9.48 6.93 -0.56
C ILE A 153 -10.03 7.46 -1.88
N ALA A 154 -11.12 8.23 -1.85
CA ALA A 154 -11.72 8.79 -3.06
C ALA A 154 -10.81 9.81 -3.74
N ARG A 155 -10.03 10.59 -2.96
CA ARG A 155 -9.03 11.52 -3.51
C ARG A 155 -7.93 10.76 -4.24
N TYR A 156 -7.36 9.74 -3.61
CA TYR A 156 -6.35 8.89 -4.24
C TYR A 156 -6.84 8.38 -5.60
N LEU A 157 -8.04 7.79 -5.66
CA LEU A 157 -8.63 7.24 -6.87
C LEU A 157 -8.99 8.29 -7.92
N ALA A 158 -9.43 9.50 -7.52
CA ALA A 158 -9.81 10.56 -8.45
C ALA A 158 -8.61 11.06 -9.30
N PHE A 159 -7.40 10.91 -8.78
CA PHE A 159 -6.15 11.28 -9.46
C PHE A 159 -5.39 10.08 -10.04
N GLN A 160 -6.03 8.92 -10.16
CA GLN A 160 -5.52 7.78 -10.92
C GLN A 160 -6.02 7.80 -12.36
N GLU A 161 -5.36 7.04 -13.22
CA GLU A 161 -5.81 6.77 -14.58
C GLU A 161 -7.15 6.00 -14.56
N GLU A 162 -7.87 6.04 -15.68
CA GLU A 162 -9.16 5.37 -15.78
C GLU A 162 -8.98 3.84 -15.82
N ILE A 163 -9.54 3.17 -14.82
CA ILE A 163 -9.49 1.72 -14.69
C ILE A 163 -10.89 1.15 -14.95
N TYR A 164 -10.93 0.05 -15.69
CA TYR A 164 -12.16 -0.64 -16.03
C TYR A 164 -13.00 -0.94 -14.76
N LYS A 165 -14.32 -0.78 -14.84
CA LYS A 165 -15.29 -1.01 -13.75
C LYS A 165 -15.14 -0.15 -12.48
N ILE A 166 -14.16 0.75 -12.40
CA ILE A 166 -14.08 1.76 -11.34
C ILE A 166 -14.93 2.97 -11.74
N SER A 167 -16.01 3.23 -10.99
CA SER A 167 -16.97 4.28 -11.32
C SER A 167 -16.49 5.67 -10.87
N ARG A 168 -16.07 6.51 -11.84
CA ARG A 168 -15.69 7.92 -11.59
C ARG A 168 -16.79 8.72 -10.89
N VAL A 169 -18.06 8.53 -11.28
CA VAL A 169 -19.21 9.18 -10.65
C VAL A 169 -19.30 8.81 -9.16
N SER A 170 -19.07 7.53 -8.83
CA SER A 170 -19.13 7.05 -7.45
C SER A 170 -18.02 7.65 -6.59
N ILE A 171 -16.80 7.76 -7.15
CA ILE A 171 -15.66 8.41 -6.49
C ILE A 171 -15.94 9.90 -6.24
N LEU A 172 -16.33 10.64 -7.28
CA LEU A 172 -16.57 12.09 -7.19
C LEU A 172 -17.79 12.42 -6.31
N TYR A 173 -18.84 11.60 -6.35
CA TYR A 173 -19.98 11.76 -5.45
C TYR A 173 -19.59 11.55 -3.98
N THR A 174 -18.71 10.57 -3.70
CA THR A 174 -18.18 10.34 -2.36
C THR A 174 -17.38 11.54 -1.85
N LEU A 175 -16.50 12.10 -2.71
CA LEU A 175 -15.76 13.34 -2.40
C LEU A 175 -16.69 14.51 -2.14
N LEU A 176 -17.73 14.69 -2.95
CA LEU A 176 -18.73 15.74 -2.78
C LEU A 176 -19.44 15.62 -1.43
N LYS A 177 -20.05 14.45 -1.14
CA LYS A 177 -20.85 14.25 0.07
C LYS A 177 -20.01 14.31 1.35
N GLN A 178 -18.88 13.60 1.37
CA GLN A 178 -18.02 13.57 2.56
C GLN A 178 -17.22 14.86 2.72
N GLY A 179 -16.80 15.49 1.61
CA GLY A 179 -16.15 16.79 1.64
C GLY A 179 -17.05 17.88 2.22
N GLN A 180 -18.34 17.90 1.89
CA GLN A 180 -19.31 18.80 2.52
C GLN A 180 -19.47 18.55 4.02
N THR A 181 -19.46 17.29 4.43
CA THR A 181 -19.62 16.89 5.83
C THR A 181 -18.42 17.30 6.68
N LEU A 182 -17.21 17.18 6.13
CA LEU A 182 -15.95 17.51 6.81
C LEU A 182 -15.52 18.98 6.65
N GLY A 183 -16.24 19.78 5.86
CA GLY A 183 -15.87 21.17 5.60
C GLY A 183 -14.79 21.39 4.52
N ALA A 184 -14.50 20.38 3.70
CA ALA A 184 -13.68 20.49 2.49
C ALA A 184 -14.52 21.04 1.32
N TYR A 185 -14.93 22.31 1.40
CA TYR A 185 -15.88 22.89 0.45
C TYR A 185 -15.27 23.29 -0.90
N LYS A 186 -13.95 23.49 -1.00
CA LYS A 186 -13.28 23.71 -2.29
C LYS A 186 -13.15 22.38 -3.02
N LEU A 187 -12.77 21.30 -2.32
CA LEU A 187 -12.77 19.94 -2.87
C LEU A 187 -14.16 19.53 -3.37
N ALA A 188 -15.21 19.76 -2.57
CA ALA A 188 -16.57 19.39 -2.95
C ALA A 188 -17.08 20.16 -4.18
N ARG A 189 -16.70 21.43 -4.35
CA ARG A 189 -17.01 22.20 -5.58
C ARG A 189 -16.27 21.66 -6.80
N TYR A 190 -14.98 21.34 -6.63
CA TYR A 190 -14.22 20.68 -7.68
C TYR A 190 -14.89 19.38 -8.11
N SER A 191 -15.33 18.54 -7.17
CA SER A 191 -16.05 17.31 -7.49
C SER A 191 -17.36 17.55 -8.24
N LEU A 192 -18.13 18.59 -7.90
CA LEU A 192 -19.34 18.98 -8.62
C LEU A 192 -19.07 19.41 -10.06
N GLU A 193 -18.03 20.21 -10.26
CA GLU A 193 -17.59 20.63 -11.59
C GLU A 193 -17.20 19.41 -12.44
N GLN A 194 -16.40 18.50 -11.88
CA GLN A 194 -16.02 17.26 -12.58
C GLN A 194 -17.23 16.36 -12.88
N LEU A 195 -18.20 16.25 -11.97
CA LEU A 195 -19.44 15.50 -12.19
C LEU A 195 -20.28 16.06 -13.34
N SER A 196 -20.23 17.37 -13.59
CA SER A 196 -20.97 18.01 -14.69
C SER A 196 -20.49 17.58 -16.08
N HIS A 197 -19.26 17.07 -16.18
CA HIS A 197 -18.68 16.56 -17.42
C HIS A 197 -18.93 15.06 -17.65
N LEU A 198 -19.61 14.38 -16.71
CA LEU A 198 -19.84 12.94 -16.77
C LEU A 198 -21.33 12.61 -16.94
N ASN A 199 -21.61 11.46 -17.54
CA ASN A 199 -22.95 10.91 -17.61
C ASN A 199 -23.31 10.28 -16.25
N VAL A 200 -24.13 11.00 -15.48
CA VAL A 200 -24.53 10.60 -14.13
C VAL A 200 -25.75 9.67 -14.18
N PRO A 201 -25.73 8.51 -13.51
CA PRO A 201 -26.90 7.64 -13.36
C PRO A 201 -28.02 8.31 -12.53
N LEU A 202 -29.29 8.04 -12.88
CA LEU A 202 -30.49 8.61 -12.25
C LEU A 202 -30.50 8.52 -10.71
N ARG A 203 -29.92 7.45 -10.13
CA ARG A 203 -29.81 7.28 -8.68
C ARG A 203 -29.03 8.40 -7.98
N PHE A 204 -28.07 9.02 -8.67
CA PHE A 204 -27.22 10.05 -8.12
C PHE A 204 -27.69 11.47 -8.44
N GLU A 205 -28.53 11.65 -9.47
CA GLU A 205 -28.94 12.96 -9.98
C GLU A 205 -29.54 13.85 -8.87
N LYS A 206 -30.61 13.39 -8.21
CA LYS A 206 -31.24 14.11 -7.10
C LYS A 206 -30.30 14.36 -5.90
N LEU A 207 -29.39 13.43 -5.65
CA LEU A 207 -28.42 13.54 -4.56
C LEU A 207 -27.35 14.59 -4.87
N ILE A 208 -26.94 14.70 -6.13
CA ILE A 208 -25.98 15.69 -6.61
C ILE A 208 -26.63 17.07 -6.67
N GLU A 209 -27.88 17.18 -7.15
CA GLU A 209 -28.63 18.43 -7.19
C GLU A 209 -28.80 19.03 -5.78
N SER A 210 -29.21 18.21 -4.81
CA SER A 210 -29.34 18.66 -3.42
C SER A 210 -28.00 19.10 -2.83
N ALA A 211 -26.92 18.34 -3.06
CA ALA A 211 -25.58 18.73 -2.66
C ALA A 211 -25.10 20.03 -3.34
N ALA A 212 -25.42 20.23 -4.61
CA ALA A 212 -25.09 21.43 -5.38
C ALA A 212 -25.82 22.67 -4.84
N LEU A 213 -27.04 22.53 -4.32
CA LEU A 213 -27.73 23.62 -3.63
C LEU A 213 -27.09 23.92 -2.27
N MET A 214 -26.78 22.89 -1.49
CA MET A 214 -26.19 23.02 -0.15
C MET A 214 -24.83 23.72 -0.15
N ILE A 215 -24.00 23.51 -1.18
CA ILE A 215 -22.65 24.08 -1.23
C ILE A 215 -22.65 25.60 -1.50
N ARG A 216 -23.71 26.15 -2.09
CA ARG A 216 -23.74 27.56 -2.52
C ARG A 216 -23.56 28.55 -1.37
N SER A 217 -24.04 28.21 -0.18
CA SER A 217 -23.93 29.05 1.02
C SER A 217 -22.62 28.86 1.80
N LYS A 218 -21.74 27.94 1.38
CA LYS A 218 -20.52 27.58 2.10
C LYS A 218 -19.32 28.43 1.63
N PRO A 219 -18.27 28.63 2.45
CA PRO A 219 -17.06 29.33 2.00
C PRO A 219 -16.31 28.56 0.91
N PHE A 220 -15.43 29.24 0.17
CA PHE A 220 -14.55 28.64 -0.83
C PHE A 220 -13.20 28.23 -0.21
N THR A 221 -13.26 27.53 0.91
CA THR A 221 -12.07 27.06 1.64
C THR A 221 -12.27 25.60 2.04
N ASP A 222 -11.17 24.88 2.18
CA ASP A 222 -11.16 23.56 2.82
C ASP A 222 -10.74 23.71 4.29
N ALA A 223 -11.11 22.75 5.13
CA ALA A 223 -10.64 22.71 6.52
C ALA A 223 -9.14 22.39 6.58
N ASP A 224 -8.37 23.17 7.34
CA ASP A 224 -6.91 23.06 7.41
C ASP A 224 -6.43 21.68 7.91
N ASP A 225 -7.18 21.07 8.84
CA ASP A 225 -6.87 19.75 9.41
C ASP A 225 -6.92 18.60 8.38
N LEU A 226 -7.61 18.81 7.24
CA LEU A 226 -7.71 17.83 6.17
C LEU A 226 -6.56 17.93 5.16
N LEU A 227 -5.81 19.03 5.16
CA LEU A 227 -4.80 19.28 4.15
C LEU A 227 -3.61 18.32 4.31
N PRO A 228 -3.26 17.51 3.29
CA PRO A 228 -2.14 16.59 3.38
C PRO A 228 -0.82 17.35 3.48
N MET A 229 -0.09 17.11 4.58
CA MET A 229 1.28 17.58 4.74
C MET A 229 2.22 16.73 3.90
N CYS A 230 3.11 17.39 3.14
CA CYS A 230 4.22 16.70 2.51
C CYS A 230 5.33 16.48 3.55
N TYR A 231 5.59 15.23 3.90
CA TYR A 231 6.64 14.91 4.86
C TYR A 231 8.07 15.17 4.34
N ARG A 232 8.26 15.45 3.04
CA ARG A 232 9.57 15.79 2.46
C ARG A 232 9.91 17.27 2.67
N CYS A 233 8.99 18.17 2.32
CA CYS A 233 9.21 19.62 2.41
C CYS A 233 8.46 20.32 3.55
N GLY A 234 7.65 19.60 4.34
CA GLY A 234 6.84 20.15 5.44
C GLY A 234 5.63 20.97 5.01
N MET A 235 5.48 21.28 3.72
CA MET A 235 4.39 22.13 3.23
C MET A 235 3.06 21.37 3.14
N SER A 236 1.98 22.05 3.54
CA SER A 236 0.61 21.57 3.33
C SER A 236 0.23 21.65 1.86
N ASN A 237 -0.48 20.63 1.36
CA ASN A 237 -0.91 20.54 -0.02
C ASN A 237 -2.44 20.71 -0.09
N PRO A 238 -2.96 21.31 -1.17
CA PRO A 238 -4.40 21.38 -1.39
C PRO A 238 -4.98 19.97 -1.60
N LEU A 239 -6.24 19.78 -1.20
CA LEU A 239 -6.98 18.53 -1.47
C LEU A 239 -7.26 18.33 -2.97
N VAL A 240 -7.39 19.43 -3.71
CA VAL A 240 -7.46 19.45 -5.17
C VAL A 240 -6.03 19.46 -5.71
N GLY A 241 -5.47 18.27 -5.90
CA GLY A 241 -4.10 18.05 -6.35
C GLY A 241 -3.81 16.56 -6.43
N GLY A 242 -2.89 16.17 -7.31
CA GLY A 242 -2.56 14.77 -7.59
C GLY A 242 -2.04 13.97 -6.39
N ASN A 243 -1.58 12.76 -6.67
CA ASN A 243 -0.94 11.88 -5.68
C ASN A 243 0.54 12.25 -5.42
N GLU A 244 0.91 13.51 -5.68
CA GLU A 244 2.24 14.09 -5.52
C GLU A 244 2.17 15.47 -4.87
N CYS A 245 3.25 15.87 -4.21
CA CYS A 245 3.36 17.21 -3.64
C CYS A 245 3.45 18.27 -4.74
N ILE A 246 2.65 19.34 -4.63
CA ILE A 246 2.66 20.43 -5.62
C ILE A 246 3.97 21.24 -5.59
N HIS A 247 4.68 21.23 -4.45
CA HIS A 247 5.89 22.03 -4.25
C HIS A 247 7.16 21.28 -4.68
N CYS A 248 7.34 20.04 -4.23
CA CYS A 248 8.57 19.27 -4.45
C CYS A 248 8.40 18.06 -5.38
N LYS A 249 7.19 17.82 -5.91
CA LYS A 249 6.87 16.70 -6.82
C LYS A 249 7.14 15.30 -6.26
N THR A 250 7.38 15.20 -4.95
CA THR A 250 7.55 13.91 -4.29
C THR A 250 6.19 13.20 -4.23
N PRO A 251 6.08 11.94 -4.68
CA PRO A 251 4.85 11.17 -4.57
C PRO A 251 4.48 10.98 -3.10
N PHE A 252 3.19 11.05 -2.79
CA PHE A 252 2.74 10.80 -1.44
C PHE A 252 2.85 9.31 -1.10
N ILE A 253 3.49 9.01 0.02
CA ILE A 253 3.46 7.67 0.61
C ILE A 253 2.16 7.56 1.41
N LEU A 254 1.29 6.64 1.01
CA LEU A 254 -0.04 6.48 1.59
C LEU A 254 -0.11 5.22 2.45
N SER A 255 -0.77 5.33 3.60
CA SER A 255 -1.13 4.18 4.44
C SER A 255 -2.32 3.45 3.82
N PHE A 256 -2.16 2.21 3.35
CA PHE A 256 -3.25 1.46 2.70
C PHE A 256 -4.42 1.05 3.63
N MET A 257 -4.36 1.37 4.92
CA MET A 257 -5.53 1.23 5.81
C MET A 257 -6.58 2.32 5.60
N ASN A 258 -6.16 3.53 5.22
CA ASN A 258 -7.02 4.72 5.21
C ASN A 258 -6.60 5.78 4.16
N LEU A 259 -5.59 5.46 3.35
CA LEU A 259 -4.93 6.30 2.35
C LEU A 259 -4.55 7.70 2.85
N LYS A 260 -4.29 7.81 4.17
CA LYS A 260 -3.68 8.99 4.77
C LYS A 260 -2.20 9.05 4.41
N THR A 261 -1.66 10.25 4.21
CA THR A 261 -0.23 10.43 4.02
C THR A 261 0.51 9.93 5.26
N GLY A 262 1.34 8.92 5.07
CA GLY A 262 2.04 8.20 6.13
C GLY A 262 3.44 8.75 6.42
N LYS A 263 4.02 8.27 7.52
CA LYS A 263 5.42 8.56 7.88
C LYS A 263 6.36 8.14 6.75
N ILE A 264 7.32 8.99 6.40
CA ILE A 264 8.38 8.63 5.45
C ILE A 264 9.25 7.54 6.07
N VAL A 265 9.40 6.42 5.37
CA VAL A 265 10.45 5.45 5.64
C VAL A 265 11.62 5.79 4.72
N ALA A 266 12.70 6.32 5.29
CA ALA A 266 13.90 6.65 4.52
C ALA A 266 14.65 5.36 4.16
N ASN A 267 14.85 5.10 2.88
CA ASN A 267 15.77 4.05 2.44
C ASN A 267 17.23 4.52 2.57
N ARG A 268 18.21 3.61 2.42
CA ARG A 268 19.65 3.91 2.57
C ARG A 268 20.08 5.11 1.72
N GLU A 269 19.64 5.17 0.47
CA GLU A 269 19.97 6.27 -0.45
C GLU A 269 19.37 7.59 0.01
N THR A 270 18.13 7.59 0.50
CA THR A 270 17.49 8.78 1.07
C THR A 270 18.30 9.28 2.25
N LEU A 271 18.72 8.40 3.16
CA LEU A 271 19.54 8.76 4.32
C LEU A 271 20.90 9.33 3.93
N LEU A 272 21.57 8.76 2.91
CA LEU A 272 22.84 9.28 2.40
C LEU A 272 22.71 10.66 1.74
N ASN A 273 21.55 10.95 1.16
CA ASN A 273 21.25 12.22 0.52
C ASN A 273 20.69 13.29 1.48
N LEU A 274 20.49 12.97 2.76
CA LEU A 274 20.07 13.96 3.75
C LEU A 274 21.27 14.85 4.13
N ASP A 275 21.03 16.16 4.18
CA ASP A 275 22.03 17.08 4.72
C ASP A 275 22.25 16.76 6.21
N ARG A 276 23.51 16.75 6.65
CA ARG A 276 23.88 16.57 8.06
C ARG A 276 23.16 17.55 8.98
N ARG A 277 22.81 18.75 8.50
CA ARG A 277 22.07 19.77 9.26
C ARG A 277 20.58 19.46 9.43
N GLN A 278 20.04 18.55 8.62
CA GLN A 278 18.64 18.15 8.66
C GLN A 278 18.38 16.99 9.61
N VAL A 279 19.41 16.30 10.08
CA VAL A 279 19.28 15.10 10.91
C VAL A 279 19.93 15.34 12.26
N ILE A 280 19.15 15.19 13.32
CA ILE A 280 19.66 15.26 14.69
C ILE A 280 19.48 13.88 15.33
N VAL A 281 20.60 13.30 15.78
CA VAL A 281 20.64 12.00 16.43
C VAL A 281 20.79 12.19 17.94
N ALA A 282 19.78 11.80 18.70
CA ALA A 282 19.79 11.81 20.15
C ALA A 282 20.06 10.41 20.70
N GLU A 283 21.33 10.13 20.98
CA GLU A 283 21.81 8.86 21.53
C GLU A 283 21.57 8.81 23.03
N TRP A 284 20.34 8.48 23.43
CA TRP A 284 20.02 8.30 24.84
C TRP A 284 20.66 7.02 25.39
N PRO A 285 21.13 7.03 26.65
CA PRO A 285 21.65 5.82 27.28
C PRO A 285 20.52 4.80 27.53
N PRO A 286 20.82 3.49 27.56
CA PRO A 286 19.86 2.46 27.91
C PRO A 286 19.16 2.74 29.25
N PRO A 287 17.85 2.45 29.39
CA PRO A 287 16.96 1.68 28.50
C PRO A 287 16.29 2.50 27.40
N LEU A 288 16.63 3.79 27.25
CA LEU A 288 16.04 4.65 26.24
C LEU A 288 16.69 4.40 24.88
N PHE A 289 15.88 4.32 23.84
CA PHE A 289 16.38 4.15 22.47
C PHE A 289 16.89 5.47 21.89
N THR A 290 17.87 5.36 20.99
CA THR A 290 18.30 6.46 20.12
C THR A 290 17.11 7.03 19.36
N ARG A 291 16.93 8.35 19.41
CA ARG A 291 15.86 9.05 18.71
C ARG A 291 16.43 9.87 17.55
N PHE A 292 15.79 9.78 16.40
CA PHE A 292 16.12 10.54 15.22
C PHE A 292 15.11 11.67 15.04
N TYR A 293 15.59 12.87 14.81
CA TYR A 293 14.77 14.04 14.55
C TYR A 293 15.16 14.62 13.19
N TYR A 294 14.15 15.06 12.45
CA TYR A 294 14.31 15.72 11.16
C TYR A 294 14.00 17.20 11.31
N ASN A 295 14.98 18.05 10.99
CA ASN A 295 14.78 19.50 10.94
C ASN A 295 14.11 19.86 9.62
N ILE A 296 12.82 20.19 9.71
CA ILE A 296 11.98 20.54 8.55
C ILE A 296 12.44 21.86 7.90
N ILE A 297 13.10 22.74 8.66
CA ILE A 297 13.55 24.07 8.21
C ILE A 297 15.08 24.14 8.35
N PRO A 298 15.85 23.67 7.35
CA PRO A 298 17.31 23.60 7.43
C PRO A 298 18.00 24.96 7.59
N GLU A 299 17.33 26.07 7.25
CA GLU A 299 17.82 27.43 7.47
C GLU A 299 17.93 27.79 8.95
N ILE A 300 17.14 27.12 9.81
CA ILE A 300 17.20 27.28 11.26
C ILE A 300 18.18 26.25 11.81
N SER A 301 19.36 26.70 12.23
CA SER A 301 20.35 25.87 12.90
C SER A 301 19.84 25.45 14.29
N ILE A 302 19.85 24.15 14.57
CA ILE A 302 19.44 23.58 15.86
C ILE A 302 20.66 22.91 16.49
N SER A 303 20.95 23.26 17.74
CA SER A 303 21.98 22.62 18.55
C SER A 303 21.35 21.75 19.64
N GLN A 304 21.91 20.56 19.84
CA GLN A 304 21.50 19.62 20.87
C GLN A 304 22.48 19.65 22.05
N CYS A 305 21.95 19.71 23.27
CA CYS A 305 22.76 19.53 24.47
C CYS A 305 23.29 18.08 24.57
N SER A 306 24.58 17.93 24.82
CA SER A 306 25.27 16.64 24.97
C SER A 306 24.80 15.81 26.17
N SER A 307 24.24 16.45 27.21
CA SER A 307 23.83 15.78 28.45
C SER A 307 22.32 15.54 28.54
N CYS A 308 21.49 16.57 28.31
CA CYS A 308 20.05 16.45 28.45
C CYS A 308 19.31 16.22 27.13
N HIS A 309 20.04 16.21 26.01
CA HIS A 309 19.52 16.02 24.65
C HIS A 309 18.39 16.98 24.22
N HIS A 310 18.14 18.05 24.98
CA HIS A 310 17.22 19.11 24.60
C HIS A 310 17.77 19.87 23.40
N MET A 311 16.85 20.32 22.54
CA MET A 311 17.15 21.02 21.30
C MET A 311 16.85 22.51 21.48
N PHE A 312 17.75 23.32 20.94
CA PHE A 312 17.69 24.78 21.04
C PHE A 312 18.07 25.37 19.68
N HIS A 313 17.64 26.59 19.39
CA HIS A 313 18.23 27.35 18.29
C HIS A 313 19.73 27.55 18.58
N ALA A 314 20.58 27.28 17.59
CA ALA A 314 22.03 27.21 17.80
C ALA A 314 22.58 28.52 18.38
N ASP A 315 22.21 29.65 17.79
CA ASP A 315 22.67 30.99 18.19
C ASP A 315 22.26 31.33 19.64
N ASP A 316 21.01 31.03 20.00
CA ASP A 316 20.49 31.26 21.35
C ASP A 316 21.18 30.36 22.38
N PHE A 317 21.42 29.10 22.03
CA PHE A 317 22.08 28.14 22.90
C PHE A 317 23.54 28.48 23.14
N GLU A 318 24.26 28.84 22.09
CA GLU A 318 25.65 29.30 22.19
C GLU A 318 25.75 30.55 23.05
N MET A 319 24.88 31.54 22.82
CA MET A 319 24.84 32.75 23.63
C MET A 319 24.51 32.46 25.10
N ALA A 320 23.56 31.55 25.37
CA ALA A 320 23.23 31.14 26.73
C ALA A 320 24.41 30.44 27.41
N CYS A 321 25.06 29.50 26.73
CA CYS A 321 26.23 28.79 27.24
C CYS A 321 27.42 29.73 27.49
N LEU A 322 27.63 30.75 26.64
CA LEU A 322 28.66 31.77 26.86
C LEU A 322 28.38 32.64 28.09
N LYS A 323 27.10 32.95 28.37
CA LYS A 323 26.70 33.76 29.53
C LYS A 323 26.79 32.99 30.85
N THR A 324 26.34 31.74 30.88
CA THR A 324 26.23 30.94 32.11
C THR A 324 27.37 29.95 32.31
N GLY A 325 28.17 29.70 31.28
CA GLY A 325 29.22 28.67 31.25
C GLY A 325 28.68 27.24 31.10
N ALA A 326 27.37 27.04 30.97
CA ALA A 326 26.74 25.73 30.95
C ALA A 326 25.39 25.73 30.20
N CYS A 327 24.83 24.53 29.96
CA CYS A 327 23.48 24.42 29.39
C CYS A 327 22.47 25.20 30.25
N PRO A 328 21.60 26.04 29.66
CA PRO A 328 20.59 26.80 30.40
C PRO A 328 19.52 25.94 31.07
N PHE A 329 19.38 24.67 30.67
CA PHE A 329 18.40 23.74 31.21
C PHE A 329 18.99 22.79 32.26
N CYS A 330 20.03 22.02 31.90
CA CYS A 330 20.61 21.02 32.81
C CYS A 330 21.83 21.52 33.59
N HIS A 331 22.31 22.74 33.31
CA HIS A 331 23.50 23.33 33.95
C HIS A 331 24.80 22.51 33.79
N VAL A 332 24.83 21.55 32.86
CA VAL A 332 26.03 20.79 32.52
C VAL A 332 26.86 21.57 31.49
N VAL A 333 28.16 21.68 31.74
CA VAL A 333 29.14 22.28 30.82
C VAL A 333 29.16 21.48 29.52
N GLN A 334 28.96 22.16 28.40
CA GLN A 334 28.96 21.51 27.09
C GLN A 334 30.39 21.19 26.65
N GLN A 335 30.64 19.94 26.32
CA GLN A 335 31.85 19.56 25.60
C GLN A 335 31.65 19.93 24.13
N LYS A 336 32.63 20.59 23.50
CA LYS A 336 32.63 20.76 22.04
C LYS A 336 32.67 19.36 21.44
N ARG A 337 31.62 18.97 20.72
CA ARG A 337 31.69 17.80 19.82
C ARG A 337 32.76 18.14 18.80
N THR A 338 33.95 17.57 18.96
CA THR A 338 34.91 17.48 17.86
C THR A 338 34.22 16.64 16.79
N ASP A 339 34.09 17.19 15.58
CA ASP A 339 33.68 16.42 14.42
C ASP A 339 34.49 15.12 14.42
N PHE A 340 33.81 13.98 14.29
CA PHE A 340 34.46 12.69 14.15
C PHE A 340 35.42 12.76 12.96
N ASP A 341 36.72 12.78 13.27
CA ASP A 341 37.78 12.44 12.32
C ASP A 341 37.53 11.00 11.87
N ILE A 342 36.93 10.83 10.70
CA ILE A 342 37.06 9.60 9.93
C ILE A 342 38.45 9.67 9.30
N ASN A 343 39.46 9.28 10.07
CA ASN A 343 40.79 8.92 9.59
C ASN A 343 41.38 7.92 10.59
N ASP A 344 40.96 6.66 10.46
CA ASP A 344 41.82 5.52 10.77
C ASP A 344 41.74 4.57 9.57
N GLU A 345 42.62 4.82 8.59
CA GLU A 345 43.24 3.72 7.86
C GLU A 345 44.10 2.96 8.86
N GLY A 346 43.78 1.71 9.14
CA GLY A 346 44.53 0.89 10.09
C GLY A 346 43.96 -0.51 10.27
N ASP A 347 44.41 -1.40 9.38
CA ASP A 347 44.64 -2.83 9.61
C ASP A 347 43.47 -3.73 10.06
N LEU A 348 42.93 -4.48 9.10
CA LEU A 348 42.37 -5.80 9.33
C LEU A 348 43.14 -6.81 8.47
N GLU A 349 44.06 -7.51 9.13
CA GLU A 349 44.43 -8.89 8.79
C GLU A 349 43.23 -9.83 8.91
#